data_AF-A0A3S9Q2G5-F1
#
_entry.id   AF-A0A3S9Q2G5-F1
#
_cell.length_a   1.000
_cell.length_b   1.000
_cell.length_c   1.000
_cell.angle_alpha   90.00
_cell.angle_beta   90.00
_cell.angle_gamma   90.00
#
_symmetry.space_group_name_H-M   'P 1'
#
loop_
_entity.id
_entity.type
_entity.pdbx_description
1 polymer ?
#
loop_
_entity_poly.entity_id
_entity_poly.type
_entity_poly.pdbx_seq_one_letter_code
_entity_poly.pdbx_strand_id
1 'polypeptide(L)'
;MNKIKSWWQTFIYNYRWSDYVNYIDGWIPKLALTIPVLGYLILFNDNISELLVFNKLANEPSLSFGLNGVQRLRLLYFGLLLLGLSNFTYRMKKPYQFKFGTNFMDYSRTCLEIFTLSDYVRMHGNIRQDGHLTISGKYYDSEWDGFKGSAQNTGEGTDNVTRNGDWETAKSKYGSLLREILSETFFKNDIANRGWLTFCIIVSTVGYLLLLAPSVDLFIKVIYSTLLSGGI
;
A
#
# COMPACT_ATOMS: atom_id res chain seq x y z
N MET A 1 -21.58 -13.50 -22.48
CA MET A 1 -21.53 -12.17 -21.82
C MET A 1 -21.53 -12.21 -20.29
N ASN A 2 -22.20 -13.16 -19.61
CA ASN A 2 -22.27 -13.18 -18.14
C ASN A 2 -20.95 -13.52 -17.41
N LYS A 3 -20.07 -14.35 -17.99
CA LYS A 3 -18.77 -14.70 -17.39
C LYS A 3 -17.79 -13.52 -17.25
N ILE A 4 -17.85 -12.56 -18.16
CA ILE A 4 -16.97 -11.37 -18.12
C ILE A 4 -17.39 -10.46 -16.96
N LYS A 5 -18.70 -10.31 -16.72
CA LYS A 5 -19.22 -9.52 -15.60
C LYS A 5 -18.81 -10.10 -14.25
N SER A 6 -18.83 -11.42 -14.08
CA SER A 6 -18.44 -12.05 -12.81
C SER A 6 -16.95 -11.85 -12.51
N TRP A 7 -16.07 -11.99 -13.51
CA TRP A 7 -14.63 -11.80 -13.31
C TRP A 7 -14.29 -10.37 -12.89
N TRP A 8 -14.85 -9.36 -13.56
CA TRP A 8 -14.64 -7.96 -13.18
C TRP A 8 -15.17 -7.62 -11.79
N GLN A 9 -16.33 -8.16 -11.41
CA GLN A 9 -16.86 -7.99 -10.06
C GLN A 9 -15.94 -8.63 -9.01
N THR A 10 -15.42 -9.83 -9.26
CA THR A 10 -14.45 -10.49 -8.39
C THR A 10 -13.15 -9.68 -8.29
N PHE A 11 -12.65 -9.15 -9.40
CA PHE A 11 -11.46 -8.30 -9.40
C PHE A 11 -11.69 -7.02 -8.58
N ILE A 12 -12.78 -6.30 -8.85
CA ILE A 12 -13.13 -5.07 -8.11
C ILE A 12 -13.32 -5.38 -6.63
N TYR A 13 -13.96 -6.50 -6.27
CA TYR A 13 -14.14 -6.91 -4.88
C TYR A 13 -12.80 -7.18 -4.18
N ASN A 14 -11.87 -7.83 -4.86
CA ASN A 14 -10.54 -8.15 -4.33
C ASN A 14 -9.51 -7.02 -4.48
N TYR A 15 -9.85 -5.91 -5.12
CA TYR A 15 -8.95 -4.78 -5.28
C TYR A 15 -8.83 -3.98 -3.97
N ARG A 16 -7.71 -4.19 -3.28
CA ARG A 16 -7.46 -3.80 -1.88
C ARG A 16 -6.12 -3.09 -1.72
N TRP A 17 -5.99 -2.25 -0.69
CA TRP A 17 -4.73 -1.56 -0.39
C TRP A 17 -3.64 -2.53 0.10
N SER A 18 -4.00 -3.55 0.90
CA SER A 18 -3.07 -4.51 1.50
C SER A 18 -2.18 -5.20 0.45
N ASP A 19 -2.75 -5.51 -0.71
CA ASP A 19 -2.08 -6.31 -1.74
C ASP A 19 -0.95 -5.54 -2.44
N TYR A 20 -1.02 -4.21 -2.43
CA TYR A 20 -0.06 -3.33 -3.10
C TYR A 20 0.90 -2.64 -2.14
N VAL A 21 0.86 -2.95 -0.84
CA VAL A 21 1.77 -2.37 0.16
C VAL A 21 3.23 -2.58 -0.25
N ASN A 22 3.60 -3.81 -0.62
CA ASN A 22 4.99 -4.13 -0.99
C ASN A 22 5.41 -3.48 -2.30
N TYR A 23 4.45 -3.28 -3.22
CA TYR A 23 4.69 -2.67 -4.52
C TYR A 23 4.91 -1.15 -4.42
N ILE A 24 4.07 -0.45 -3.65
CA ILE A 24 4.07 1.01 -3.57
C ILE A 24 4.91 1.53 -2.41
N ASP A 25 4.94 0.82 -1.28
CA ASP A 25 5.72 1.15 -0.06
C ASP A 25 6.90 0.20 0.18
N GLY A 26 7.42 -0.39 -0.90
CA GLY A 26 8.67 -1.14 -0.89
C GLY A 26 9.90 -0.25 -0.61
N TRP A 27 11.08 -0.88 -0.58
CA TRP A 27 12.33 -0.16 -0.32
C TRP A 27 12.73 0.78 -1.47
N ILE A 28 12.47 0.41 -2.73
CA ILE A 28 12.81 1.25 -3.90
C ILE A 28 12.04 2.57 -3.87
N PRO A 29 10.68 2.61 -3.75
CA PRO A 29 9.96 3.89 -3.71
C PRO A 29 10.30 4.73 -2.47
N LYS A 30 10.65 4.09 -1.34
CA LYS A 30 11.14 4.78 -0.13
C LYS A 30 12.44 5.53 -0.39
N LEU A 31 13.40 4.90 -1.08
CA LEU A 31 14.62 5.56 -1.50
C LEU A 31 14.35 6.62 -2.57
N ALA A 32 13.38 6.39 -3.46
CA ALA A 32 13.05 7.33 -4.53
C ALA A 32 12.61 8.72 -4.02
N LEU A 33 12.09 8.83 -2.79
CA LEU A 33 11.79 10.11 -2.14
C LEU A 33 13.01 11.00 -1.88
N THR A 34 14.21 10.43 -1.73
CA THR A 34 15.43 11.22 -1.50
C THR A 34 16.01 11.78 -2.80
N ILE A 35 15.56 11.25 -3.94
CA ILE A 35 16.17 11.50 -5.25
C ILE A 35 15.85 12.89 -5.82
N PRO A 36 14.65 13.46 -5.68
CA PRO A 36 14.42 14.84 -6.09
C PRO A 36 15.38 15.83 -5.40
N VAL A 37 15.69 15.60 -4.12
CA VAL A 37 16.66 16.43 -3.38
C VAL A 37 18.07 16.25 -3.93
N LEU A 38 18.52 15.01 -4.11
CA LEU A 38 19.85 14.71 -4.67
C LEU A 38 19.99 15.20 -6.11
N GLY A 39 18.97 14.98 -6.94
CA GLY A 39 18.95 15.42 -8.33
C GLY A 39 18.96 16.95 -8.46
N TYR A 40 18.24 17.65 -7.58
CA TYR A 40 18.30 19.11 -7.51
C TYR A 40 19.71 19.59 -7.13
N LEU A 41 20.33 18.99 -6.11
CA LEU A 41 21.69 19.31 -5.69
C LEU A 41 22.74 19.03 -6.78
N ILE A 42 22.56 17.94 -7.54
CA ILE A 42 23.42 17.59 -8.68
C ILE A 42 23.28 18.62 -9.81
N LEU A 43 22.05 19.01 -10.15
CA LEU A 43 21.80 19.97 -11.23
C LEU A 43 22.28 21.38 -10.89
N PHE A 44 22.27 21.76 -9.60
CA PHE A 44 22.77 23.05 -9.13
C PHE A 44 24.28 23.07 -8.86
N ASN A 45 24.97 21.93 -8.97
CA ASN A 45 26.41 21.87 -8.86
C ASN A 45 27.04 21.93 -10.25
N ASP A 46 27.46 23.13 -10.65
CA ASP A 46 28.07 23.39 -11.96
C ASP A 46 29.24 22.44 -12.26
N ASN A 47 30.04 22.04 -11.25
CA ASN A 47 31.14 21.10 -11.42
C ASN A 47 30.68 19.68 -11.81
N ILE A 48 29.53 19.22 -11.30
CA ILE A 48 28.99 17.89 -11.67
C ILE A 48 28.35 17.95 -13.06
N SER A 49 27.74 19.07 -13.40
CA SER A 49 27.21 19.31 -14.74
C SER A 49 28.35 19.24 -15.78
N GLU A 50 29.50 19.85 -15.52
CA GLU A 50 30.68 19.76 -16.38
C GLU A 50 31.26 18.34 -16.47
N LEU A 51 31.37 17.61 -15.34
CA LEU A 51 31.84 16.20 -15.34
C LEU A 51 30.93 15.25 -16.13
N LEU A 52 29.60 15.46 -16.08
CA LEU A 52 28.63 14.69 -16.85
C LEU A 52 28.67 15.02 -18.35
N VAL A 53 29.06 16.24 -18.72
CA VAL A 53 29.28 16.66 -20.11
C VAL A 53 30.60 16.11 -20.65
N PHE A 54 31.65 16.00 -19.82
CA PHE A 54 32.98 15.60 -20.26
C PHE A 54 33.07 14.13 -20.74
N ASN A 55 32.35 13.20 -20.10
CA ASN A 55 32.29 11.79 -20.55
C ASN A 55 31.36 11.53 -21.74
N LYS A 56 30.59 12.53 -22.16
CA LYS A 56 29.69 12.44 -23.31
C LYS A 56 30.39 12.65 -24.66
N LEU A 57 31.69 12.96 -24.66
CA LEU A 57 32.48 13.30 -25.84
C LEU A 57 33.64 12.33 -26.14
N ALA A 58 34.03 11.46 -25.20
CA ALA A 58 35.37 10.88 -25.23
C ALA A 58 35.52 9.43 -25.74
N ASN A 59 34.50 8.81 -26.37
CA ASN A 59 34.57 7.63 -27.27
C ASN A 59 33.40 6.61 -27.10
N GLU A 60 32.13 7.00 -27.22
CA GLU A 60 31.10 5.98 -27.56
C GLU A 60 31.11 5.79 -29.08
N PRO A 61 31.52 4.62 -29.64
CA PRO A 61 31.25 4.31 -31.03
C PRO A 61 29.73 4.26 -31.17
N SER A 62 29.21 5.20 -31.96
CA SER A 62 27.79 5.38 -32.25
C SER A 62 27.25 4.19 -33.04
N LEU A 63 27.02 3.06 -32.37
CA LEU A 63 25.92 2.18 -32.79
C LEU A 63 24.67 3.07 -32.74
N SER A 64 24.21 3.50 -33.91
CA SER A 64 23.13 4.50 -34.13
C SER A 64 21.77 4.13 -33.51
N PHE A 65 21.70 3.02 -32.77
CA PHE A 65 20.49 2.43 -32.24
C PHE A 65 20.50 2.41 -30.71
N GLY A 66 19.43 2.94 -30.10
CA GLY A 66 19.19 2.93 -28.66
C GLY A 66 19.31 4.29 -27.96
N LEU A 67 19.16 4.29 -26.63
CA LEU A 67 19.13 5.50 -25.82
C LEU A 67 20.53 6.09 -25.61
N ASN A 68 20.64 7.43 -25.70
CA ASN A 68 21.85 8.17 -25.29
C ASN A 68 21.98 8.15 -23.76
N GLY A 69 23.21 8.18 -23.22
CA GLY A 69 23.48 8.28 -21.78
C GLY A 69 22.66 9.37 -21.06
N VAL A 70 22.48 10.54 -21.68
CA VAL A 70 21.63 11.60 -21.08
C VAL A 70 20.14 11.26 -21.09
N GLN A 71 19.65 10.58 -22.12
CA GLN A 71 18.25 10.12 -22.14
C GLN A 71 18.02 9.06 -21.05
N ARG A 72 18.97 8.13 -20.87
CA ARG A 72 18.92 7.13 -19.80
C ARG A 72 18.88 7.77 -18.42
N LEU A 73 19.75 8.76 -18.17
CA LEU A 73 19.78 9.49 -16.90
C LEU A 73 18.46 10.24 -16.65
N ARG A 74 17.89 10.87 -17.69
CA ARG A 74 16.57 11.53 -17.59
C ARG A 74 15.45 10.53 -17.27
N LEU A 75 15.43 9.37 -17.93
CA LEU A 75 14.44 8.33 -17.67
C LEU A 75 14.56 7.79 -16.23
N LEU A 76 15.78 7.57 -15.74
CA LEU A 76 16.04 7.19 -14.36
C LEU A 76 15.51 8.25 -13.38
N TYR A 77 15.83 9.53 -13.63
CA TYR A 77 15.38 10.63 -12.79
C TYR A 77 13.85 10.73 -12.73
N PHE A 78 13.17 10.75 -13.89
CA PHE A 78 11.71 10.82 -13.94
C PHE A 78 11.05 9.56 -13.36
N GLY A 79 11.61 8.37 -13.61
CA GLY A 79 11.12 7.14 -13.03
C GLY A 79 11.14 7.17 -11.51
N LEU A 80 12.25 7.63 -10.92
CA LEU A 80 12.40 7.76 -9.47
C LEU A 80 11.49 8.85 -8.90
N LEU A 81 11.36 9.99 -9.59
CA LEU A 81 10.43 11.04 -9.19
C LEU A 81 8.98 10.52 -9.14
N LEU A 82 8.53 9.79 -10.17
CA LEU A 82 7.19 9.21 -10.20
C LEU A 82 6.99 8.16 -9.10
N LEU A 83 7.98 7.30 -8.84
CA LEU A 83 7.91 6.36 -7.72
C LEU A 83 7.81 7.08 -6.37
N GLY A 84 8.60 8.14 -6.17
CA GLY A 84 8.53 8.97 -4.98
C GLY A 84 7.16 9.64 -4.82
N LEU A 85 6.63 10.24 -5.89
CA LEU A 85 5.30 10.86 -5.89
C LEU A 85 4.19 9.85 -5.58
N SER A 86 4.25 8.66 -6.18
CA SER A 86 3.32 7.57 -5.87
C SER A 86 3.40 7.15 -4.40
N ASN A 87 4.61 6.92 -3.86
CA ASN A 87 4.78 6.54 -2.47
C ASN A 87 4.27 7.63 -1.51
N PHE A 88 4.56 8.90 -1.81
CA PHE A 88 4.10 10.03 -1.02
C PHE A 88 2.57 10.12 -1.00
N THR A 89 1.94 10.05 -2.18
CA THR A 89 0.47 10.08 -2.31
C THR A 89 -0.17 8.90 -1.60
N TYR A 90 0.42 7.71 -1.74
CA TYR A 90 -0.01 6.50 -1.05
C TYR A 90 -0.01 6.69 0.47
N ARG A 91 1.06 7.23 1.05
CA ARG A 91 1.15 7.49 2.50
C ARG A 91 0.13 8.50 2.99
N MET A 92 -0.14 9.55 2.21
CA MET A 92 -1.13 10.58 2.58
C MET A 92 -2.57 10.07 2.50
N LYS A 93 -2.88 9.17 1.56
CA LYS A 93 -4.25 8.68 1.30
C LYS A 93 -4.54 7.32 1.92
N LYS A 94 -3.52 6.67 2.52
CA LYS A 94 -3.63 5.37 3.19
C LYS A 94 -4.70 5.46 4.30
N PRO A 95 -5.65 4.51 4.38
CA PRO A 95 -6.61 4.46 5.47
C PRO A 95 -5.93 4.37 6.84
N TYR A 96 -6.51 5.02 7.85
CA TYR A 96 -5.95 5.10 9.20
C TYR A 96 -5.69 3.74 9.85
N GLN A 97 -6.52 2.73 9.53
CA GLN A 97 -6.46 1.37 10.08
C GLN A 97 -5.11 0.69 9.79
N PHE A 98 -4.43 1.09 8.72
CA PHE A 98 -3.11 0.59 8.39
C PHE A 98 -2.00 1.02 9.37
N LYS A 99 -2.30 1.89 10.34
CA LYS A 99 -1.42 2.18 11.47
C LYS A 99 -1.29 0.98 12.42
N PHE A 100 -2.31 0.13 12.49
CA PHE A 100 -2.33 -1.04 13.38
C PHE A 100 -1.84 -2.33 12.71
N GLY A 101 -1.80 -2.37 11.38
CA GLY A 101 -1.27 -3.51 10.63
C GLY A 101 -1.39 -3.32 9.12
N THR A 102 -0.47 -3.90 8.35
CA THR A 102 -0.51 -3.82 6.87
C THR A 102 -1.32 -4.95 6.22
N ASN A 103 -1.58 -6.00 6.98
CA ASN A 103 -2.42 -7.13 6.62
C ASN A 103 -3.38 -7.42 7.78
N PHE A 104 -4.40 -8.23 7.51
CA PHE A 104 -5.43 -8.57 8.49
C PHE A 104 -4.88 -9.28 9.73
N MET A 105 -3.87 -10.14 9.59
CA MET A 105 -3.32 -10.90 10.72
C MET A 105 -2.63 -9.99 11.73
N ASP A 106 -1.80 -9.06 11.25
CA ASP A 106 -1.14 -8.07 12.10
C ASP A 106 -2.17 -7.10 12.70
N TYR A 107 -3.08 -6.60 11.86
CA TYR A 107 -4.15 -5.71 12.30
C TYR A 107 -4.98 -6.33 13.43
N SER A 108 -5.48 -7.55 13.24
CA SER A 108 -6.33 -8.23 14.21
C SER A 108 -5.60 -8.50 15.53
N ARG A 109 -4.33 -8.92 15.48
CA ARG A 109 -3.50 -9.13 16.67
C ARG A 109 -3.33 -7.82 17.46
N THR A 110 -2.89 -6.76 16.79
CA THR A 110 -2.66 -5.46 17.44
C THR A 110 -3.95 -4.84 17.97
N CYS A 111 -5.05 -4.96 17.24
CA CYS A 111 -6.35 -4.47 17.68
C CYS A 111 -6.91 -5.25 18.87
N LEU A 112 -6.75 -6.58 18.91
CA LEU A 112 -7.13 -7.37 20.07
C LEU A 112 -6.32 -6.97 21.31
N GLU A 113 -5.05 -6.61 21.16
CA GLU A 113 -4.20 -6.18 22.28
C GLU A 113 -4.55 -4.78 22.80
N ILE A 114 -4.82 -3.82 21.90
CA ILE A 114 -4.89 -2.39 22.28
C ILE A 114 -6.32 -1.86 22.39
N PHE A 115 -7.29 -2.41 21.65
CA PHE A 115 -8.62 -1.84 21.60
C PHE A 115 -9.43 -2.08 22.86
N THR A 116 -10.22 -1.08 23.20
CA THR A 116 -11.15 -1.10 24.32
C THR A 116 -12.55 -1.49 23.86
N LEU A 117 -13.46 -1.76 24.79
CA LEU A 117 -14.87 -1.98 24.49
C LEU A 117 -15.46 -0.86 23.63
N SER A 118 -15.09 0.41 23.90
CA SER A 118 -15.63 1.57 23.19
C SER A 118 -15.30 1.54 21.69
N ASP A 119 -14.13 1.02 21.32
CA ASP A 119 -13.71 0.88 19.94
C ASP A 119 -14.55 -0.17 19.21
N TYR A 120 -14.80 -1.31 19.85
CA TYR A 120 -15.67 -2.35 19.29
C TYR A 120 -17.12 -1.88 19.18
N VAL A 121 -17.62 -1.13 20.16
CA VAL A 121 -18.98 -0.55 20.11
C VAL A 121 -19.12 0.37 18.91
N ARG A 122 -18.13 1.24 18.66
CA ARG A 122 -18.11 2.11 17.49
C ARG A 122 -18.04 1.31 16.19
N MET A 123 -17.18 0.28 16.11
CA MET A 123 -17.06 -0.57 14.92
C MET A 123 -18.35 -1.34 14.63
N HIS A 124 -18.96 -1.94 15.65
CA HIS A 124 -20.23 -2.63 15.53
C HIS A 124 -21.34 -1.67 15.07
N GLY A 125 -21.40 -0.46 15.64
CA GLY A 125 -22.32 0.60 15.21
C GLY A 125 -22.18 0.94 13.73
N ASN A 126 -20.93 1.14 13.26
CA ASN A 126 -20.65 1.42 11.84
C ASN A 126 -21.03 0.24 10.93
N ILE A 127 -20.79 -1.01 11.35
CA ILE A 127 -21.21 -2.19 10.59
C ILE A 127 -22.74 -2.25 10.47
N ARG A 128 -23.45 -1.95 11.56
CA ARG A 128 -24.93 -1.95 11.56
C ARG A 128 -25.53 -0.83 10.72
N GLN A 129 -24.92 0.36 10.73
CA GLN A 129 -25.41 1.52 9.96
C GLN A 129 -25.10 1.40 8.47
N ASP A 130 -23.87 1.02 8.12
CA ASP A 130 -23.41 0.98 6.73
C ASP A 130 -23.69 -0.37 6.03
N GLY A 131 -24.16 -1.37 6.79
CA GLY A 131 -24.29 -2.76 6.33
C GLY A 131 -22.96 -3.52 6.36
N HIS A 132 -22.95 -4.78 5.92
CA HIS A 132 -21.73 -5.59 5.85
C HIS A 132 -21.37 -5.93 4.41
N LEU A 133 -20.07 -6.09 4.15
CA LEU A 133 -19.53 -6.46 2.83
C LEU A 133 -18.98 -7.88 2.80
N THR A 134 -18.60 -8.43 3.95
CA THR A 134 -18.15 -9.81 4.08
C THR A 134 -19.19 -10.68 4.79
N ILE A 135 -18.97 -12.00 4.75
CA ILE A 135 -19.79 -12.96 5.51
C ILE A 135 -19.59 -12.74 7.02
N SER A 136 -18.38 -12.33 7.41
CA SER A 136 -18.01 -12.02 8.79
C SER A 136 -18.68 -10.77 9.35
N GLY A 137 -19.56 -10.07 8.64
CA GLY A 137 -20.35 -8.98 9.20
C GLY A 137 -21.84 -9.32 9.42
N LYS A 138 -22.28 -10.54 9.11
CA LYS A 138 -23.69 -10.80 8.83
C LYS A 138 -24.59 -11.01 10.06
N TYR A 139 -24.11 -11.42 11.23
CA TYR A 139 -25.01 -11.85 12.32
C TYR A 139 -24.41 -11.78 13.72
N TYR A 140 -24.46 -10.61 14.38
CA TYR A 140 -23.93 -10.52 15.75
C TYR A 140 -24.85 -9.96 16.80
N ASP A 141 -26.05 -9.45 16.52
CA ASP A 141 -26.80 -8.72 17.55
C ASP A 141 -26.95 -9.52 18.87
N SER A 142 -27.25 -10.82 18.83
CA SER A 142 -27.34 -11.65 20.05
C SER A 142 -26.01 -11.94 20.74
N GLU A 143 -24.95 -12.28 19.98
CA GLU A 143 -23.62 -12.53 20.55
C GLU A 143 -22.96 -11.24 21.04
N TRP A 144 -23.20 -10.15 20.33
CA TRP A 144 -22.81 -8.79 20.64
C TRP A 144 -23.46 -8.31 21.92
N ASP A 145 -24.77 -8.51 22.09
CA ASP A 145 -25.47 -8.17 23.34
C ASP A 145 -24.92 -9.00 24.51
N GLY A 146 -24.62 -10.29 24.29
CA GLY A 146 -23.96 -11.15 25.27
C GLY A 146 -22.54 -10.68 25.63
N PHE A 147 -21.75 -10.28 24.65
CA PHE A 147 -20.42 -9.71 24.83
C PHE A 147 -20.49 -8.39 25.59
N LYS A 148 -21.32 -7.46 25.14
CA LYS A 148 -21.51 -6.14 25.75
C LYS A 148 -21.99 -6.27 27.20
N GLY A 149 -22.94 -7.16 27.48
CA GLY A 149 -23.41 -7.43 28.84
C GLY A 149 -22.34 -8.07 29.75
N SER A 150 -21.41 -8.85 29.19
CA SER A 150 -20.30 -9.44 29.95
C SER A 150 -19.15 -8.46 30.19
N ALA A 151 -18.95 -7.52 29.26
CA ALA A 151 -17.85 -6.55 29.28
C ALA A 151 -18.20 -5.25 30.02
N GLN A 152 -19.46 -4.84 30.04
CA GLN A 152 -19.90 -3.60 30.70
C GLN A 152 -20.24 -3.81 32.17
N ASN A 153 -20.05 -2.76 32.96
CA ASN A 153 -20.52 -2.72 34.33
C ASN A 153 -22.03 -2.46 34.34
N THR A 154 -22.76 -3.13 35.22
CA THR A 154 -24.20 -2.88 35.34
C THR A 154 -24.42 -1.51 35.97
N GLY A 155 -25.25 -0.69 35.31
CA GLY A 155 -25.48 0.70 35.71
C GLY A 155 -24.40 1.68 35.23
N GLU A 156 -23.50 1.28 34.33
CA GLU A 156 -22.47 2.16 33.76
C GLU A 156 -23.11 3.42 33.11
N GLY A 157 -22.68 4.61 33.56
CA GLY A 157 -23.29 5.89 33.20
C GLY A 157 -24.37 6.41 34.16
N THR A 158 -24.63 5.70 35.26
CA THR A 158 -25.56 6.12 36.34
C THR A 158 -24.83 6.22 37.68
N ASP A 159 -25.49 6.75 38.72
CA ASP A 159 -24.92 6.84 40.07
C ASP A 159 -24.76 5.46 40.77
N ASN A 160 -25.44 4.42 40.28
CA ASN A 160 -25.46 3.09 40.88
C ASN A 160 -24.65 2.07 40.06
N VAL A 161 -23.36 2.34 39.84
CA VAL A 161 -22.48 1.42 39.09
C VAL A 161 -22.06 0.24 39.96
N THR A 162 -22.34 -0.97 39.48
CA THR A 162 -21.79 -2.20 40.06
C THR A 162 -20.65 -2.72 39.19
N ARG A 163 -19.47 -2.94 39.78
CA ARG A 163 -18.25 -3.38 39.07
C ARG A 163 -18.25 -4.88 38.83
N ASN A 164 -19.14 -5.35 37.96
CA ASN A 164 -19.29 -6.75 37.63
C ASN A 164 -18.81 -7.11 36.20
N GLY A 165 -18.45 -6.12 35.38
CA GLY A 165 -17.91 -6.35 34.04
C GLY A 165 -16.46 -6.80 34.11
N ASP A 166 -16.13 -7.90 33.43
CA ASP A 166 -14.76 -8.39 33.27
C ASP A 166 -14.39 -8.41 31.79
N TRP A 167 -13.64 -7.39 31.38
CA TRP A 167 -13.21 -7.18 30.01
C TRP A 167 -12.39 -8.35 29.46
N GLU A 168 -11.40 -8.85 30.23
CA GLU A 168 -10.48 -9.88 29.73
C GLU A 168 -11.19 -11.23 29.61
N THR A 169 -12.06 -11.56 30.57
CA THR A 169 -12.89 -12.76 30.49
C THR A 169 -13.87 -12.68 29.31
N ALA A 170 -14.54 -11.53 29.11
CA ALA A 170 -15.44 -11.33 27.96
C ALA A 170 -14.68 -11.42 26.63
N LYS A 171 -13.52 -10.76 26.52
CA LYS A 171 -12.68 -10.80 25.32
C LYS A 171 -12.19 -12.21 24.99
N SER A 172 -11.80 -13.00 25.99
CA SER A 172 -11.43 -14.41 25.81
C SER A 172 -12.61 -15.25 25.32
N LYS A 173 -13.78 -15.10 25.96
CA LYS A 173 -15.00 -15.84 25.63
C LYS A 173 -15.55 -15.51 24.24
N TYR A 174 -15.53 -14.24 23.85
CA TYR A 174 -16.09 -13.74 22.59
C TYR A 174 -15.01 -13.39 21.55
N GLY A 175 -13.82 -13.98 21.66
CA GLY A 175 -12.69 -13.65 20.78
C GLY A 175 -12.96 -13.89 19.28
N SER A 176 -13.83 -14.83 18.93
CA SER A 176 -14.24 -15.06 17.53
C SER A 176 -15.03 -13.88 16.98
N LEU A 177 -16.08 -13.46 17.69
CA LEU A 177 -16.90 -12.28 17.37
C LEU A 177 -16.03 -11.03 17.16
N LEU A 178 -15.08 -10.77 18.08
CA LEU A 178 -14.21 -9.60 17.97
C LEU A 178 -13.34 -9.65 16.71
N ARG A 179 -12.79 -10.83 16.36
CA ARG A 179 -12.01 -11.00 15.12
C ARG A 179 -12.86 -10.81 13.88
N GLU A 180 -14.13 -11.20 13.91
CA GLU A 180 -15.05 -11.01 12.79
C GLU A 180 -15.42 -9.54 12.59
N ILE A 181 -15.71 -8.80 13.67
CA ILE A 181 -15.89 -7.34 13.65
C ILE A 181 -14.65 -6.64 13.08
N LEU A 182 -13.45 -7.07 13.51
CA LEU A 182 -12.19 -6.56 13.00
C LEU A 182 -11.96 -6.91 11.53
N SER A 183 -12.34 -8.12 11.10
CA SER A 183 -12.24 -8.58 9.71
C SER A 183 -13.09 -7.72 8.78
N GLU A 184 -14.36 -7.52 9.14
CA GLU A 184 -15.28 -6.66 8.39
C GLU A 184 -14.78 -5.21 8.35
N THR A 185 -14.35 -4.69 9.50
CA THR A 185 -13.83 -3.32 9.61
C THR A 185 -12.56 -3.14 8.78
N PHE A 186 -11.61 -4.09 8.86
CA PHE A 186 -10.39 -4.05 8.08
C PHE A 186 -10.72 -4.07 6.59
N PHE A 187 -11.54 -5.03 6.15
CA PHE A 187 -11.92 -5.17 4.74
C PHE A 187 -12.57 -3.90 4.19
N LYS A 188 -13.56 -3.32 4.89
CA LYS A 188 -14.20 -2.07 4.48
C LYS A 188 -13.20 -0.92 4.27
N ASN A 189 -12.26 -0.77 5.18
CA ASN A 189 -11.26 0.29 5.08
C ASN A 189 -10.19 -0.02 4.03
N ASP A 190 -9.84 -1.29 3.87
CA ASP A 190 -8.90 -1.80 2.87
C ASP A 190 -9.43 -1.68 1.43
N ILE A 191 -10.73 -1.44 1.26
CA ILE A 191 -11.33 -1.11 -0.04
C ILE A 191 -11.74 0.36 -0.18
N ALA A 192 -11.54 1.17 0.85
CA ALA A 192 -11.86 2.60 0.79
C ALA A 192 -10.92 3.33 -0.17
N ASN A 193 -11.30 4.49 -0.70
CA ASN A 193 -10.42 5.35 -1.49
C ASN A 193 -9.72 4.69 -2.71
N ARG A 194 -10.33 3.68 -3.35
CA ARG A 194 -9.76 2.94 -4.50
C ARG A 194 -9.29 3.80 -5.67
N GLY A 195 -9.90 4.97 -5.87
CA GLY A 195 -9.45 5.92 -6.89
C GLY A 195 -8.00 6.35 -6.68
N TRP A 196 -7.63 6.66 -5.42
CA TRP A 196 -6.27 7.02 -5.06
C TRP A 196 -5.29 5.85 -5.18
N LEU A 197 -5.72 4.64 -4.79
CA LEU A 197 -4.92 3.43 -4.98
C LEU A 197 -4.58 3.23 -6.47
N THR A 198 -5.59 3.37 -7.34
CA THR A 198 -5.43 3.20 -8.80
C THR A 198 -4.48 4.24 -9.38
N PHE A 199 -4.61 5.49 -8.97
CA PHE A 199 -3.67 6.53 -9.33
C PHE A 199 -2.24 6.16 -8.92
N CYS A 200 -2.03 5.73 -7.67
CA CYS A 200 -0.70 5.33 -7.19
C CYS A 200 -0.15 4.13 -7.99
N ILE A 201 -0.98 3.12 -8.28
CA ILE A 201 -0.54 1.98 -9.09
C ILE A 201 -0.10 2.43 -10.48
N ILE A 202 -0.90 3.24 -11.18
CA ILE A 202 -0.56 3.72 -12.53
C ILE A 202 0.75 4.51 -12.50
N VAL A 203 0.87 5.48 -11.59
CA VAL A 203 2.08 6.31 -11.48
C VAL A 203 3.29 5.46 -11.13
N SER A 204 3.15 4.51 -10.19
CA SER A 204 4.22 3.59 -9.81
C SER A 204 4.64 2.70 -10.98
N THR A 205 3.68 2.11 -11.71
CA THR A 205 3.95 1.28 -12.89
C THR A 205 4.69 2.05 -13.97
N VAL A 206 4.24 3.27 -14.30
CA VAL A 206 4.97 4.12 -15.24
C VAL A 206 6.38 4.41 -14.72
N GLY A 207 6.52 4.73 -13.43
CA GLY A 207 7.82 4.92 -12.78
C GLY A 207 8.75 3.72 -12.97
N TYR A 208 8.30 2.51 -12.64
CA TYR A 208 9.08 1.28 -12.82
C TYR A 208 9.42 1.00 -14.28
N LEU A 209 8.52 1.24 -15.23
CA LEU A 209 8.80 1.09 -16.65
C LEU A 209 9.90 2.05 -17.13
N LEU A 210 9.90 3.30 -16.65
CA LEU A 210 10.95 4.27 -16.96
C LEU A 210 12.30 3.86 -16.36
N LEU A 211 12.33 3.20 -15.20
CA LEU A 211 13.57 2.64 -14.63
C LEU A 211 14.08 1.42 -15.37
N LEU A 212 13.16 0.60 -15.89
CA LEU A 212 13.48 -0.61 -16.60
C LEU A 212 14.00 -0.34 -18.02
N ALA A 213 13.52 0.72 -18.69
CA ALA A 213 13.88 1.04 -20.06
C ALA A 213 15.41 1.23 -20.30
N PRO A 214 16.16 2.00 -19.49
CA PRO A 214 17.62 2.09 -19.62
C PRO A 214 18.34 0.75 -19.44
N SER A 215 17.88 -0.08 -18.50
CA SER A 215 18.46 -1.39 -18.21
C SER A 215 18.24 -2.37 -19.37
N VAL A 216 17.04 -2.37 -19.96
CA VAL A 216 16.74 -3.18 -21.16
C VAL A 216 17.54 -2.70 -22.37
N ASP A 217 17.65 -1.38 -22.58
CA ASP A 217 18.47 -0.82 -23.67
C ASP A 217 19.94 -1.24 -23.55
N LEU A 218 20.52 -1.18 -22.35
CA LEU A 218 21.88 -1.65 -22.09
C LEU A 218 22.02 -3.16 -22.33
N PHE A 219 21.07 -3.95 -21.85
CA PHE A 219 21.07 -5.40 -22.01
C PHE A 219 21.04 -5.82 -23.49
N ILE A 220 20.18 -5.19 -24.30
CA ILE A 220 20.09 -5.43 -25.75
C ILE A 220 21.41 -5.07 -26.43
N LYS A 221 22.03 -3.94 -26.07
CA LYS A 221 23.33 -3.53 -26.63
C LYS A 221 24.44 -4.52 -26.30
N VAL A 222 24.47 -5.06 -25.08
CA VAL A 222 25.44 -6.11 -24.69
C VAL A 222 25.23 -7.37 -25.51
N ILE A 223 24.00 -7.87 -25.62
CA ILE A 223 23.69 -9.06 -26.44
C ILE A 223 24.14 -8.85 -27.89
N TYR A 224 23.80 -7.71 -28.48
CA TYR A 224 24.13 -7.42 -29.87
C TYR A 224 25.65 -7.35 -30.09
N SER A 225 26.37 -6.69 -29.17
CA SER A 225 27.82 -6.62 -29.19
C SER A 225 28.47 -8.00 -29.08
N THR A 226 28.00 -8.85 -28.17
CA THR A 226 28.50 -10.22 -28.00
C THR A 226 28.22 -11.10 -29.22
N LEU A 227 27.03 -11.02 -29.81
CA LEU A 227 26.66 -11.81 -31.00
C LEU A 227 27.44 -11.41 -32.24
N LEU A 228 27.64 -10.10 -32.47
CA LEU A 228 28.41 -9.62 -33.61
C LEU A 228 29.92 -9.85 -33.44
N SER A 229 30.45 -9.68 -32.23
CA SER A 229 31.89 -9.85 -31.98
C SER A 229 32.29 -11.32 -31.83
N GLY A 230 31.35 -12.20 -31.47
CA GLY A 230 31.54 -13.65 -31.38
C GLY A 230 31.34 -14.41 -32.70
N GLY A 231 30.94 -13.73 -33.77
CA GLY A 231 30.87 -14.29 -35.12
C GLY A 231 32.24 -14.26 -35.81
N ILE A 232 33.14 -15.15 -35.40
CA ILE A 232 34.27 -15.67 -36.21
C ILE A 232 33.94 -17.11 -36.54
#